data_AF-A0A1I2KTJ5-F1
#
_entry.id   AF-A0A1I2KTJ5-F1
#
_cell.length_a   1.000
_cell.length_b   1.000
_cell.length_c   1.000
_cell.angle_alpha   90.00
_cell.angle_beta   90.00
_cell.angle_gamma   90.00
#
_symmetry.space_group_name_H-M   'P 1'
#
loop_
_entity.id
_entity.type
_entity.pdbx_description
1 polymer ?
#
loop_
_entity_poly.entity_id
_entity_poly.type
_entity_poly.pdbx_seq_one_letter_code
_entity_poly.pdbx_strand_id
1 'polypeptide(L)'
;MKLKFKVFYVLICLFTASVAVAQDGLILTAEENKEWIESLKAEEKLKQQLNSLQKRIMADTAVNSSSHFICFTGLSSERRKEIEAKTKAEKPGKDLHSRHRPIYQFVNNEEVIYLSSIKGKTAENLQEFLTTKKVSALEIYYDQPENVLYGVRGESGAILIKIKEQKTFDCLQQLLL
;
A
#
# COMPACT_ATOMS: atom_id res chain seq x y z
N MET A 1 36.97 15.08 12.28
CA MET A 1 36.63 13.77 11.67
C MET A 1 35.49 13.01 12.37
N LYS A 2 35.36 13.04 13.71
CA LYS A 2 34.35 12.25 14.46
C LYS A 2 32.88 12.67 14.28
N LEU A 3 32.60 13.95 13.99
CA LEU A 3 31.22 14.45 13.84
C LEU A 3 30.57 14.02 12.51
N LYS A 4 31.33 14.03 11.41
CA LYS A 4 30.87 13.59 10.08
C LYS A 4 30.50 12.10 10.06
N PHE A 5 31.23 11.27 10.82
CA PHE A 5 30.96 9.84 10.94
C PHE A 5 29.69 9.53 11.74
N LYS A 6 29.39 10.31 12.79
CA LYS A 6 28.15 10.18 13.58
C LYS A 6 26.92 10.57 12.76
N VAL A 7 27.00 11.65 11.97
CA VAL A 7 25.92 12.09 11.08
C VAL A 7 25.63 11.02 10.02
N PHE A 8 26.67 10.41 9.44
CA PHE A 8 26.53 9.34 8.44
C PHE A 8 25.85 8.09 9.02
N TYR A 9 26.21 7.68 10.25
CA TYR A 9 25.57 6.55 10.93
C TYR A 9 24.10 6.84 11.27
N VAL A 10 23.77 8.05 11.72
CA VAL A 10 22.38 8.45 11.99
C VAL A 10 21.54 8.43 10.71
N LEU A 11 22.09 8.90 9.59
CA LEU A 11 21.44 8.85 8.28
C LEU A 11 21.19 7.40 7.81
N ILE A 12 22.16 6.49 7.98
CA ILE A 12 21.99 5.07 7.65
C ILE A 12 20.92 4.41 8.53
N CYS A 13 20.94 4.67 9.85
CA CYS A 13 19.94 4.11 10.76
C CYS A 13 18.52 4.60 10.45
N LEU A 14 18.36 5.89 10.12
CA LEU A 14 17.07 6.45 9.71
C LEU A 14 16.56 5.80 8.42
N PHE A 15 17.44 5.55 7.43
CA PHE A 15 17.07 4.89 6.19
C PHE A 15 16.65 3.43 6.41
N THR A 16 17.33 2.69 7.29
CA THR A 16 16.96 1.30 7.61
C THR A 16 15.64 1.19 8.38
N ALA A 17 15.32 2.18 9.23
CA ALA A 17 14.05 2.20 9.96
C ALA A 17 12.86 2.43 9.01
N SER A 18 13.01 3.31 8.00
CA SER A 18 11.98 3.57 7.00
C SER A 18 11.63 2.33 6.17
N VAL A 19 12.65 1.55 5.78
CA VAL A 19 12.46 0.31 5.00
C VAL A 19 11.82 -0.79 5.85
N ALA A 20 12.23 -0.94 7.11
CA ALA A 20 11.64 -1.92 8.03
C ALA A 20 10.16 -1.62 8.33
N VAL A 21 9.79 -0.35 8.55
CA VAL A 21 8.40 0.06 8.78
C VAL A 21 7.52 -0.16 7.54
N ALA A 22 8.08 0.00 6.33
CA ALA A 22 7.34 -0.24 5.10
C ALA A 22 6.96 -1.72 4.90
N GLN A 23 7.70 -2.66 5.50
CA GLN A 23 7.47 -4.10 5.30
C GLN A 23 6.69 -4.77 6.44
N ASP A 24 6.46 -4.08 7.55
CA ASP A 24 5.62 -4.57 8.66
C ASP A 24 4.13 -4.63 8.27
N GLY A 25 3.71 -3.88 7.25
CA GLY A 25 2.35 -3.85 6.70
C GLY A 25 2.08 -4.81 5.55
N LEU A 26 2.99 -5.75 5.27
CA LEU A 26 2.86 -6.68 4.16
C LEU A 26 1.74 -7.70 4.43
N ILE A 27 0.75 -7.74 3.54
CA ILE A 27 -0.37 -8.68 3.57
C ILE A 27 -0.19 -9.67 2.43
N LEU A 28 -0.17 -10.95 2.81
CA LEU A 28 0.25 -12.06 1.96
C LEU A 28 -0.84 -13.13 1.81
N THR A 29 -1.92 -13.08 2.60
CA THR A 29 -3.04 -14.02 2.48
C THR A 29 -4.38 -13.32 2.33
N ALA A 30 -5.38 -14.08 1.87
CA ALA A 30 -6.76 -13.59 1.75
C ALA A 30 -7.35 -13.23 3.12
N GLU A 31 -7.06 -14.03 4.14
CA GLU A 31 -7.50 -13.84 5.52
C GLU A 31 -6.91 -12.55 6.11
N GLU A 32 -5.61 -12.32 5.94
CA GLU A 32 -4.96 -11.07 6.37
C GLU A 32 -5.56 -9.85 5.67
N ASN A 33 -5.87 -9.95 4.36
CA ASN A 33 -6.51 -8.87 3.63
C ASN A 33 -7.93 -8.61 4.14
N LYS A 34 -8.68 -9.67 4.44
CA LYS A 34 -10.03 -9.58 5.02
C LYS A 34 -10.00 -8.86 6.37
N GLU A 35 -9.15 -9.31 7.29
CA GLU A 35 -9.01 -8.71 8.62
C GLU A 35 -8.62 -7.23 8.53
N TRP A 36 -7.69 -6.90 7.63
CA TRP A 36 -7.28 -5.52 7.39
C TRP A 36 -8.41 -4.65 6.81
N ILE A 37 -9.18 -5.15 5.84
CA ILE A 37 -10.33 -4.44 5.29
C ILE A 37 -11.41 -4.21 6.36
N GLU A 38 -11.71 -5.22 7.17
CA GLU A 38 -12.69 -5.11 8.25
C GLU A 38 -12.25 -4.09 9.29
N SER A 39 -10.96 -4.09 9.66
CA SER A 39 -10.36 -3.07 10.53
C SER A 39 -10.46 -1.67 9.92
N LEU A 40 -10.16 -1.54 8.62
CA LEU A 40 -10.23 -0.26 7.90
C LEU A 40 -11.66 0.29 7.85
N LYS A 41 -12.67 -0.57 7.67
CA LYS A 41 -14.10 -0.21 7.69
C LYS A 41 -14.58 0.17 9.09
N ALA A 42 -14.09 -0.51 10.13
CA ALA A 42 -14.48 -0.26 11.51
C ALA A 42 -13.91 1.04 12.09
N GLU A 43 -12.83 1.57 11.52
CA GLU A 43 -12.23 2.82 11.96
C GLU A 43 -13.09 4.04 11.60
N GLU A 44 -13.57 4.76 12.62
CA GLU A 44 -14.48 5.90 12.47
C GLU A 44 -13.78 7.16 11.92
N LYS A 45 -12.49 7.33 12.24
CA LYS A 45 -11.77 8.56 11.88
C LYS A 45 -11.11 8.38 10.52
N LEU A 46 -11.57 9.14 9.52
CA LEU A 46 -10.96 9.20 8.19
C LEU A 46 -9.43 9.35 8.22
N LYS A 47 -8.89 10.17 9.13
CA LYS A 47 -7.43 10.32 9.28
C LYS A 47 -6.73 9.00 9.61
N GLN A 48 -7.32 8.18 10.48
CA GLN A 48 -6.75 6.88 10.83
C GLN A 48 -6.93 5.86 9.72
N GLN A 49 -8.07 5.88 9.03
CA GLN A 49 -8.25 5.05 7.83
C GLN A 49 -7.19 5.38 6.77
N LEU A 50 -6.92 6.67 6.53
CA LEU A 50 -5.89 7.11 5.59
C LEU A 50 -4.49 6.73 6.03
N ASN A 51 -4.17 6.78 7.32
CA ASN A 51 -2.88 6.30 7.83
C ASN A 51 -2.71 4.79 7.59
N SER A 52 -3.77 3.99 7.83
CA SER A 52 -3.75 2.54 7.57
C SER A 52 -3.60 2.24 6.08
N LEU A 53 -4.38 2.92 5.24
CA LEU A 53 -4.31 2.82 3.79
C LEU A 53 -2.95 3.21 3.24
N GLN A 54 -2.36 4.30 3.74
CA GLN A 54 -1.04 4.76 3.37
C GLN A 54 0.02 3.69 3.68
N LYS A 55 0.02 3.13 4.89
CA LYS A 55 0.93 2.03 5.26
C LYS A 55 0.78 0.84 4.31
N ARG A 56 -0.46 0.46 4.01
CA ARG A 56 -0.75 -0.65 3.10
C ARG A 56 -0.24 -0.38 1.69
N ILE A 57 -0.53 0.79 1.12
CA ILE A 57 -0.05 1.17 -0.21
C ILE A 57 1.48 1.18 -0.25
N MET A 58 2.16 1.67 0.79
CA MET A 58 3.63 1.63 0.84
C MET A 58 4.16 0.19 0.87
N ALA A 59 3.59 -0.68 1.71
CA ALA A 59 3.95 -2.09 1.75
C ALA A 59 3.73 -2.77 0.39
N ASP A 60 2.60 -2.49 -0.24
CA ASP A 60 2.24 -3.05 -1.54
C ASP A 60 3.21 -2.65 -2.67
N THR A 61 3.90 -1.52 -2.50
CA THR A 61 4.83 -0.97 -3.49
C THR A 61 6.28 -1.31 -3.23
N ALA A 62 6.60 -1.71 -2.00
CA ALA A 62 7.91 -2.21 -1.63
C ALA A 62 8.18 -3.59 -2.25
N VAL A 63 7.14 -4.31 -2.68
CA VAL A 63 7.27 -5.56 -3.44
C VAL A 63 7.53 -5.23 -4.92
N ASN A 64 8.71 -5.61 -5.40
CA ASN A 64 9.15 -5.28 -6.75
C ASN A 64 8.27 -5.98 -7.80
N SER A 65 7.48 -5.20 -8.53
CA SER A 65 6.54 -5.64 -9.57
C SER A 65 7.21 -6.40 -10.72
N SER A 66 8.52 -6.25 -10.92
CA SER A 66 9.26 -6.91 -12.00
C SER A 66 9.75 -8.32 -11.66
N SER A 67 9.78 -8.68 -10.38
CA SER A 67 10.53 -9.87 -9.96
C SER A 67 9.74 -10.81 -9.04
N HIS A 68 8.54 -10.45 -8.59
CA HIS A 68 7.74 -11.24 -7.63
C HIS A 68 8.52 -11.57 -6.33
N PHE A 69 9.66 -10.91 -6.09
CA PHE A 69 10.50 -11.14 -4.94
C PHE A 69 10.17 -10.13 -3.85
N ILE A 70 9.78 -10.65 -2.70
CA ILE A 70 9.74 -9.90 -1.45
C ILE A 70 11.19 -9.63 -1.04
N CYS A 71 11.56 -8.35 -0.92
CA CYS A 71 12.88 -7.99 -0.42
C CYS A 71 12.93 -8.27 1.09
N PHE A 72 13.83 -9.14 1.56
CA PHE A 72 13.95 -9.44 3.00
C PHE A 72 14.86 -8.46 3.75
N THR A 73 15.44 -7.48 3.05
CA THR A 73 16.34 -6.48 3.66
C THR A 73 15.57 -5.63 4.65
N GLY A 74 16.04 -5.56 5.90
CA GLY A 74 15.40 -4.79 6.97
C GLY A 74 14.42 -5.60 7.83
N LEU A 75 14.02 -6.81 7.42
CA LEU A 75 13.16 -7.68 8.23
C LEU A 75 13.94 -8.44 9.31
N SER A 76 13.29 -8.65 10.46
CA SER A 76 13.76 -9.54 11.52
C SER A 76 13.83 -10.99 11.03
N SER A 77 14.68 -11.81 11.66
CA SER A 77 14.80 -13.23 11.32
C SER A 77 13.49 -14.00 11.51
N GLU A 78 12.70 -13.65 12.52
CA GLU A 78 11.37 -14.21 12.79
C GLU A 78 10.40 -13.89 11.65
N ARG A 79 10.31 -12.62 11.25
CA ARG A 79 9.43 -12.18 10.16
C ARG A 79 9.81 -12.80 8.82
N ARG A 80 11.12 -12.96 8.55
CA ARG A 80 11.59 -13.68 7.36
C ARG A 80 11.11 -15.13 7.34
N LYS A 81 11.25 -15.85 8.46
CA LYS A 81 10.79 -17.24 8.58
C LYS A 81 9.28 -17.35 8.40
N GLU A 82 8.53 -16.40 8.94
CA GLU A 82 7.08 -16.35 8.78
C GLU A 82 6.67 -16.16 7.31
N ILE A 83 7.27 -15.19 6.62
CA ILE A 83 7.03 -14.95 5.19
C ILE A 83 7.43 -16.17 4.36
N GLU A 84 8.60 -16.76 4.62
CA GLU A 84 9.03 -17.98 3.93
C GLU A 84 8.08 -19.16 4.16
N ALA A 85 7.54 -19.31 5.38
CA ALA A 85 6.57 -20.35 5.70
C ALA A 85 5.25 -20.14 4.95
N LYS A 86 4.76 -18.89 4.91
CA LYS A 86 3.56 -18.50 4.15
C LYS A 86 3.75 -18.76 2.65
N THR A 87 4.90 -18.37 2.10
CA THR A 87 5.24 -18.61 0.69
C THR A 87 5.30 -20.11 0.35
N LYS A 88 5.86 -20.94 1.23
CA LYS A 88 5.96 -22.40 1.03
C LYS A 88 4.62 -23.13 1.17
N ALA A 89 3.69 -22.60 1.97
CA ALA A 89 2.37 -23.18 2.18
C ALA A 89 1.45 -23.01 0.95
N GLU A 90 1.82 -22.17 -0.01
CA GLU A 90 1.01 -21.91 -1.20
C GLU A 90 1.27 -22.88 -2.37
N LYS A 91 0.25 -23.01 -3.22
CA LYS A 91 0.34 -23.80 -4.45
C LYS A 91 1.31 -23.12 -5.44
N PRO A 92 2.21 -23.87 -6.09
CA PRO A 92 3.14 -23.32 -7.07
C PRO A 92 2.43 -22.49 -8.15
N GLY A 93 2.97 -21.31 -8.47
CA GLY A 93 2.46 -20.43 -9.54
C GLY A 93 1.40 -19.41 -9.10
N LYS A 94 1.09 -19.30 -7.80
CA LYS A 94 0.33 -18.18 -7.25
C LYS A 94 1.30 -17.12 -6.69
N ASP A 95 1.21 -15.90 -7.20
CA ASP A 95 1.89 -14.75 -6.62
C ASP A 95 1.14 -14.33 -5.35
N LEU A 96 1.78 -14.53 -4.18
CA LEU A 96 1.22 -14.22 -2.85
C LEU A 96 0.81 -12.77 -2.72
N HIS A 97 1.57 -11.86 -3.31
CA HIS A 97 1.42 -10.46 -2.97
C HIS A 97 0.47 -9.73 -3.92
N SER A 98 0.61 -9.93 -5.24
CA SER A 98 -0.24 -9.20 -6.20
C SER A 98 -1.71 -9.62 -6.14
N ARG A 99 -2.01 -10.86 -5.73
CA ARG A 99 -3.38 -11.34 -5.63
C ARG A 99 -4.14 -10.72 -4.48
N HIS A 100 -3.49 -10.42 -3.36
CA HIS A 100 -4.13 -9.91 -2.15
C HIS A 100 -4.11 -8.39 -2.02
N ARG A 101 -3.59 -7.70 -3.04
CA ARG A 101 -3.61 -6.24 -3.15
C ARG A 101 -4.95 -5.73 -3.66
N PRO A 102 -5.66 -4.87 -2.91
CA PRO A 102 -6.84 -4.17 -3.40
C PRO A 102 -6.51 -3.28 -4.61
N ILE A 103 -7.53 -2.98 -5.40
CA ILE A 103 -7.46 -1.94 -6.43
C ILE A 103 -7.62 -0.59 -5.75
N TYR A 104 -6.66 0.31 -5.93
CA TYR A 104 -6.76 1.68 -5.44
C TYR A 104 -7.16 2.62 -6.58
N GLN A 105 -8.21 3.40 -6.36
CA GLN A 105 -8.73 4.38 -7.31
C GLN A 105 -8.82 5.74 -6.64
N PHE A 106 -8.25 6.77 -7.27
CA PHE A 106 -8.55 8.15 -6.90
C PHE A 106 -9.75 8.60 -7.70
N VAL A 107 -10.72 9.23 -7.03
CA VAL A 107 -11.99 9.63 -7.65
C VAL A 107 -12.29 11.09 -7.35
N ASN A 108 -12.65 11.86 -8.37
CA ASN A 108 -13.28 13.16 -8.24
C ASN A 108 -14.41 13.27 -9.27
N ASN A 109 -15.65 13.44 -8.79
CA ASN A 109 -16.85 13.37 -9.63
C ASN A 109 -16.90 12.05 -10.44
N GLU A 110 -16.88 12.12 -11.77
CA GLU A 110 -16.92 10.96 -12.68
C GLU A 110 -15.52 10.52 -13.14
N GLU A 111 -14.46 11.25 -12.77
CA GLU A 111 -13.09 10.96 -13.19
C GLU A 111 -12.41 9.99 -12.22
N VAL A 112 -11.68 9.02 -12.78
CA VAL A 112 -11.03 7.95 -12.04
C VAL A 112 -9.58 7.76 -12.49
N ILE A 113 -8.65 7.74 -11.53
CA ILE A 113 -7.24 7.38 -11.75
C ILE A 113 -6.95 6.07 -11.05
N TYR A 114 -6.47 5.08 -11.80
CA TYR A 114 -6.08 3.78 -11.29
C TYR A 114 -4.61 3.77 -10.84
N LEU A 115 -4.37 3.31 -9.63
CA LEU A 115 -3.02 3.11 -9.13
C LEU A 115 -2.51 1.72 -9.53
N SER A 116 -1.87 1.62 -10.69
CA SER A 116 -1.36 0.34 -11.21
C SER A 116 -0.02 -0.05 -10.55
N SER A 117 1.00 0.80 -10.69
CA SER A 117 2.34 0.63 -10.11
C SER A 117 2.88 1.95 -9.61
N ILE A 118 3.46 1.97 -8.42
CA ILE A 118 4.10 3.18 -7.87
C ILE A 118 5.60 3.05 -8.13
N LYS A 119 6.16 4.03 -8.84
CA LYS A 119 7.62 4.21 -8.96
C LYS A 119 8.12 4.99 -7.75
N GLY A 120 9.37 4.80 -7.31
CA GLY A 120 9.88 5.33 -6.04
C GLY A 120 9.51 6.79 -5.70
N LYS A 121 9.72 7.73 -6.63
CA LYS A 121 9.38 9.15 -6.41
C LYS A 121 7.87 9.42 -6.30
N THR A 122 7.06 8.58 -6.93
CA THR A 122 5.59 8.62 -6.84
C THR A 122 5.11 8.14 -5.45
N ALA A 123 5.86 7.26 -4.79
CA ALA A 123 5.52 6.76 -3.45
C ALA A 123 5.60 7.86 -2.39
N GLU A 124 6.67 8.65 -2.41
CA GLU A 124 6.87 9.78 -1.48
C GLU A 124 5.77 10.84 -1.61
N ASN A 125 5.43 11.21 -2.86
CA ASN A 125 4.36 12.18 -3.12
C ASN A 125 2.98 11.65 -2.70
N LEU A 126 2.72 10.34 -2.88
CA LEU A 126 1.48 9.72 -2.44
C LEU A 126 1.40 9.62 -0.91
N GLN A 127 2.54 9.40 -0.27
CA GLN A 127 2.66 9.38 1.18
C GLN A 127 2.23 10.73 1.76
N GLU A 128 2.78 11.84 1.25
CA GLU A 128 2.36 13.17 1.66
C GLU A 128 0.86 13.38 1.38
N PHE A 129 0.41 13.01 0.18
CA PHE A 129 -0.96 13.19 -0.27
C PHE A 129 -2.01 12.62 0.69
N LEU A 130 -1.86 11.34 1.07
CA LEU A 130 -2.80 10.62 1.92
C LEU A 130 -2.85 11.17 3.36
N THR A 131 -1.90 12.00 3.77
CA THR A 131 -1.90 12.64 5.09
C THR A 131 -2.57 14.02 5.11
N THR A 132 -2.90 14.58 3.94
CA THR A 132 -3.48 15.92 3.83
C THR A 132 -5.01 15.92 4.00
N LYS A 133 -5.59 17.07 4.35
CA LYS A 133 -7.06 17.27 4.43
C LYS A 133 -7.78 17.22 3.06
N LYS A 134 -7.12 16.75 2.00
CA LYS A 134 -7.59 16.79 0.61
C LYS A 134 -8.49 15.61 0.22
N VAL A 135 -8.45 14.51 0.98
CA VAL A 135 -9.39 13.39 0.82
C VAL A 135 -10.70 13.71 1.57
N SER A 136 -11.84 13.49 0.92
CA SER A 136 -13.18 13.67 1.49
C SER A 136 -13.69 12.40 2.16
N ALA A 137 -13.47 11.24 1.56
CA ALA A 137 -13.97 9.96 2.04
C ALA A 137 -13.17 8.79 1.42
N LEU A 138 -13.31 7.62 2.06
CA LEU A 138 -12.92 6.34 1.50
C LEU A 138 -14.18 5.49 1.32
N GLU A 139 -14.33 4.88 0.15
CA GLU A 139 -15.37 3.87 -0.11
C GLU A 139 -14.69 2.53 -0.37
N ILE A 140 -15.07 1.52 0.41
CA ILE A 140 -14.36 0.24 0.47
C ILE A 140 -15.31 -0.86 0.00
N TYR A 141 -15.06 -1.38 -1.19
CA TYR A 141 -15.80 -2.48 -1.79
C TYR A 141 -15.01 -3.76 -1.62
N TYR A 142 -15.50 -4.66 -0.77
CA TYR A 142 -14.87 -5.95 -0.49
C TYR A 142 -15.96 -6.99 -0.30
N ASP A 143 -15.81 -8.11 -1.00
CA ASP A 143 -16.82 -9.17 -1.08
C ASP A 143 -18.21 -8.62 -1.46
N GLN A 144 -18.23 -7.70 -2.44
CA GLN A 144 -19.46 -7.09 -2.96
C GLN A 144 -19.66 -7.51 -4.43
N PRO A 145 -20.91 -7.68 -4.92
CA PRO A 145 -21.20 -8.05 -6.30
C PRO A 145 -20.56 -7.11 -7.34
N GLU A 146 -20.44 -5.82 -7.02
CA GLU A 146 -19.86 -4.79 -7.87
C GLU A 146 -18.38 -5.03 -8.17
N ASN A 147 -17.68 -5.81 -7.33
CA ASN A 147 -16.28 -6.15 -7.55
C ASN A 147 -16.06 -7.02 -8.80
N VAL A 148 -17.11 -7.66 -9.32
CA VAL A 148 -17.08 -8.41 -10.59
C VAL A 148 -16.64 -7.51 -11.75
N LEU A 149 -16.91 -6.20 -11.71
CA LEU A 149 -16.46 -5.23 -12.71
C LEU A 149 -14.93 -5.17 -12.85
N TYR A 150 -14.21 -5.62 -11.81
CA TYR A 150 -12.75 -5.66 -11.79
C TYR A 150 -12.16 -7.05 -12.09
N GLY A 151 -13.00 -8.02 -12.44
CA GLY A 151 -12.60 -9.40 -12.70
C GLY A 151 -11.89 -10.05 -11.50
N VAL A 152 -10.91 -10.91 -11.79
CA VAL A 152 -10.14 -11.65 -10.76
C VAL A 152 -9.43 -10.71 -9.78
N ARG A 153 -9.08 -9.48 -10.20
CA ARG A 153 -8.45 -8.50 -9.29
C ARG A 153 -9.42 -7.89 -8.28
N GLY A 154 -10.72 -7.94 -8.55
CA GLY A 154 -11.76 -7.49 -7.62
C GLY A 154 -11.93 -8.39 -6.40
N GLU A 155 -11.42 -9.63 -6.42
CA GLU A 155 -11.49 -10.57 -5.29
C GLU A 155 -10.86 -10.01 -4.01
N SER A 156 -9.82 -9.17 -4.16
CA SER A 156 -9.14 -8.51 -3.03
C SER A 156 -9.71 -7.15 -2.67
N GLY A 157 -10.79 -6.74 -3.34
CA GLY A 157 -11.51 -5.51 -3.12
C GLY A 157 -11.01 -4.33 -3.94
N ALA A 158 -11.83 -3.27 -3.92
CA ALA A 158 -11.53 -1.97 -4.49
C ALA A 158 -11.73 -0.89 -3.42
N ILE A 159 -10.80 0.07 -3.38
CA ILE A 159 -10.83 1.20 -2.47
C ILE A 159 -10.84 2.48 -3.31
N LEU A 160 -11.94 3.21 -3.22
CA LEU A 160 -12.13 4.50 -3.86
C LEU A 160 -11.74 5.59 -2.85
N ILE A 161 -10.77 6.40 -3.25
CA ILE A 161 -10.21 7.51 -2.47
C ILE A 161 -10.80 8.79 -3.06
N LYS A 162 -11.84 9.33 -2.42
CA LYS A 162 -12.56 10.50 -2.93
C LYS A 162 -11.78 11.78 -2.62
N ILE A 163 -11.50 12.56 -3.65
CA ILE A 163 -10.75 13.82 -3.55
C ILE A 163 -11.74 14.98 -3.47
N LYS A 164 -11.46 15.97 -2.61
CA LYS A 164 -12.34 17.14 -2.41
C LYS A 164 -12.32 18.12 -3.59
N GLU A 165 -11.15 18.40 -4.13
CA GLU A 165 -10.92 19.51 -5.07
C GLU A 165 -10.42 19.00 -6.41
N GLN A 166 -11.02 19.46 -7.52
CA GLN A 166 -10.60 19.12 -8.88
C GLN A 166 -9.12 19.45 -9.11
N LYS A 167 -8.67 20.64 -8.71
CA LYS A 167 -7.25 21.06 -8.83
C LYS A 167 -6.28 20.05 -8.18
N THR A 168 -6.71 19.44 -7.07
CA THR A 168 -5.91 18.43 -6.39
C THR A 168 -5.89 17.12 -7.19
N PHE A 169 -7.03 16.74 -7.75
CA PHE A 169 -7.15 15.57 -8.61
C PHE A 169 -6.31 15.72 -9.90
N ASP A 170 -6.34 16.87 -10.56
CA ASP A 170 -5.53 17.16 -11.74
C ASP A 170 -4.02 17.03 -11.45
N CYS A 171 -3.60 17.50 -10.26
CA CYS A 171 -2.21 17.37 -9.81
C CYS A 171 -1.83 15.89 -9.60
N LEU A 172 -2.71 15.08 -8.99
CA LEU A 172 -2.49 13.64 -8.87
C LEU A 172 -2.39 12.96 -10.24
N GLN A 173 -3.23 13.36 -11.19
CA GLN A 173 -3.22 12.80 -12.55
C GLN A 173 -1.86 13.02 -13.22
N GLN A 174 -1.29 14.23 -13.10
CA GLN A 174 0.05 14.55 -13.62
C GLN A 174 1.18 13.82 -12.90
N LEU A 175 0.98 13.40 -11.64
CA LEU A 175 1.98 12.67 -10.87
C LEU A 175 1.97 11.16 -11.14
N LEU A 176 0.81 10.63 -11.55
CA LEU A 176 0.56 9.19 -11.70
C LEU A 176 0.55 8.71 -13.16
N LEU A 177 0.42 9.61 -14.14
CA LEU A 177 0.51 9.35 -15.59
C LEU A 177 1.81 9.88 -16.17
#